data_AF-A0A352RW08-F1
#
_entry.id   AF-A0A352RW08-F1
#
_cell.length_a   1.000
_cell.length_b   1.000
_cell.length_c   1.000
_cell.angle_alpha   90.00
_cell.angle_beta   90.00
_cell.angle_gamma   90.00
#
_symmetry.space_group_name_H-M   'P 1'
#
loop_
_entity.id
_entity.type
_entity.pdbx_description
1 polymer ?
#
loop_
_entity_poly.entity_id
_entity_poly.type
_entity_poly.pdbx_seq_one_letter_code
_entity_poly.pdbx_strand_id
1 'polypeptide(L)' 'AITGVAGPGGGTPEKPVGMVCFGWSNRITTHTETQRFKGDRAQIRRQAAEHAMRGLLELIRNEA' A
#
# COMPACT_ATOMS: atom_id res chain seq x y z
N ALA A 1 -7.00 -3.09 3.96
CA ALA A 1 -7.34 -3.10 2.52
C ALA A 1 -6.18 -2.53 1.70
N ILE A 2 -6.01 -2.98 0.46
CA ILE A 2 -4.95 -2.52 -0.46
C ILE A 2 -5.53 -2.37 -1.87
N THR A 3 -5.21 -1.28 -2.57
CA THR A 3 -5.62 -1.04 -3.96
C THR A 3 -4.60 -0.16 -4.68
N GLY A 4 -4.33 -0.39 -5.96
CA GLY A 4 -3.32 0.39 -6.68
C GLY A 4 -3.06 -0.06 -8.12
N VAL A 5 -2.17 0.66 -8.81
CA VAL A 5 -1.78 0.39 -10.20
C VAL A 5 -0.40 -0.26 -10.23
N ALA A 6 -0.34 -1.59 -10.40
CA ALA A 6 0.94 -2.30 -10.48
C ALA A 6 1.64 -2.19 -11.85
N GLY A 7 0.95 -1.72 -12.89
CA GLY A 7 1.51 -1.63 -14.25
C GLY A 7 1.47 -2.95 -15.04
N PRO A 8 2.11 -2.99 -16.23
CA PRO A 8 2.86 -1.89 -16.84
C PRO A 8 1.97 -0.75 -17.40
N GLY A 9 0.68 -1.01 -17.63
CA GLY A 9 -0.30 -0.01 -18.06
C GLY A 9 -1.30 0.39 -16.96
N GLY A 10 -2.34 1.14 -17.33
CA GLY A 10 -3.42 1.54 -16.42
C GLY A 10 -3.10 2.70 -15.48
N GLY A 11 -1.93 3.32 -15.63
CA GLY A 11 -1.57 4.54 -14.94
C GLY A 11 -2.01 5.79 -15.71
N THR A 12 -2.35 6.85 -14.99
CA THR A 12 -2.57 8.21 -15.52
C THR A 12 -1.59 9.19 -14.85
N PRO A 13 -1.48 10.45 -15.30
CA PRO A 13 -0.69 11.46 -14.60
C PRO A 13 -1.10 11.62 -13.12
N GLU A 14 -2.41 11.52 -12.83
CA GLU A 14 -2.98 11.64 -11.48
C GLU A 14 -2.87 10.35 -10.67
N LYS A 15 -2.92 9.19 -11.34
CA LYS A 15 -2.80 7.85 -10.73
C LYS A 15 -1.71 7.04 -11.43
N PRO A 16 -0.42 7.36 -11.24
CA PRO A 16 0.67 6.74 -11.99
C PRO A 16 0.86 5.26 -11.61
N VAL A 17 1.49 4.51 -12.51
CA VAL A 17 2.00 3.17 -12.19
C VAL A 17 2.90 3.24 -10.95
N GLY A 18 2.72 2.29 -10.05
CA GLY A 18 3.37 2.22 -8.75
C GLY A 18 2.57 2.85 -7.62
N MET A 19 1.54 3.66 -7.91
CA MET A 19 0.67 4.25 -6.87
C MET A 19 -0.22 3.18 -6.23
N VAL A 20 -0.13 3.04 -4.92
CA VAL A 20 -0.90 2.09 -4.11
C VAL A 20 -1.41 2.79 -2.85
N CYS A 21 -2.70 2.67 -2.59
CA CYS A 21 -3.35 3.11 -1.37
C CYS A 21 -3.51 1.92 -0.41
N PHE A 22 -3.31 2.21 0.87
CA PHE A 22 -3.38 1.28 1.98
C PHE A 22 -4.40 1.77 3.00
N GLY A 23 -5.05 0.81 3.67
CA GLY A 23 -5.88 1.06 4.83
C GLY A 23 -5.69 -0.03 5.86
N TRP A 24 -5.35 0.36 7.08
CA TRP A 24 -5.28 -0.51 8.26
C TRP A 24 -6.27 0.00 9.29
N SER A 25 -7.02 -0.91 9.91
CA SER A 25 -8.11 -0.54 10.80
C SER A 25 -8.24 -1.59 11.91
N ASN A 26 -8.49 -1.10 13.12
CA ASN A 26 -8.83 -1.90 14.30
C ASN A 26 -10.10 -1.30 14.93
N ARG A 27 -10.41 -1.67 16.18
CA ARG A 27 -11.61 -1.16 16.87
C ARG A 27 -11.53 0.32 17.30
N ILE A 28 -10.35 0.92 17.30
CA ILE A 28 -10.07 2.24 17.87
C ILE A 28 -9.76 3.25 16.77
N THR A 29 -8.98 2.87 15.77
CA THR A 29 -8.43 3.76 14.76
C THR A 29 -8.40 3.12 13.38
N THR A 30 -8.42 4.00 12.37
CA THR A 30 -8.18 3.65 10.98
C THR A 30 -7.08 4.55 10.45
N HIS A 31 -6.03 3.94 9.90
CA HIS A 31 -4.93 4.61 9.24
C HIS A 31 -4.96 4.32 7.75
N THR A 32 -4.75 5.37 6.94
CA THR A 32 -4.67 5.26 5.49
C THR A 32 -3.44 5.96 4.97
N GLU A 33 -2.82 5.37 3.95
CA GLU A 33 -1.59 5.90 3.35
C GLU A 33 -1.61 5.67 1.84
N THR A 34 -1.00 6.56 1.07
CA THR A 34 -0.75 6.33 -0.36
C THR A 34 0.74 6.40 -0.62
N GLN A 35 1.29 5.36 -1.24
CA GLN A 35 2.71 5.24 -1.58
C GLN A 35 2.91 4.99 -3.06
N ARG A 36 4.09 5.35 -3.57
CA ARG A 36 4.49 5.07 -4.95
C ARG A 36 5.73 4.20 -5.00
N PHE A 37 5.55 2.95 -5.44
CA PHE A 37 6.63 1.99 -5.61
C PHE A 37 7.25 2.06 -7.00
N LYS A 38 8.53 1.68 -7.10
CA LYS A 38 9.26 1.58 -8.38
C LYS A 38 9.51 0.12 -8.73
N GLY A 39 9.67 -0.15 -10.02
CA GLY A 39 9.96 -1.48 -10.55
C GLY A 39 8.88 -2.00 -11.49
N ASP A 40 9.04 -3.24 -11.91
CA ASP A 40 8.04 -3.94 -12.70
C ASP A 40 6.79 -4.33 -11.87
N ARG A 41 5.80 -4.91 -12.55
CA ARG A 41 4.54 -5.33 -11.94
C ARG A 41 4.72 -6.29 -10.76
N ALA A 42 5.68 -7.20 -10.82
CA ALA A 42 5.94 -8.17 -9.75
C ALA A 42 6.67 -7.50 -8.57
N GLN A 43 7.64 -6.64 -8.85
CA GLN A 43 8.37 -5.86 -7.85
C GLN A 43 7.43 -4.90 -7.10
N ILE A 44 6.54 -4.19 -7.79
CA ILE A 44 5.56 -3.29 -7.17
C ILE A 44 4.64 -4.07 -6.24
N ARG A 45 4.08 -5.20 -6.68
CA ARG A 45 3.20 -6.03 -5.85
C ARG A 45 3.90 -6.55 -4.58
N ARG A 46 5.17 -6.97 -4.71
CA ARG A 46 5.96 -7.48 -3.57
C ARG A 46 6.22 -6.39 -2.54
N GLN A 47 6.71 -5.22 -2.97
CA GLN A 47 6.96 -4.08 -2.09
C GLN A 47 5.68 -3.62 -1.41
N ALA A 48 4.56 -3.57 -2.14
CA ALA A 48 3.28 -3.18 -1.58
C ALA A 48 2.77 -4.19 -0.55
N ALA A 49 2.93 -5.50 -0.78
CA ALA A 49 2.57 -6.53 0.19
C ALA A 49 3.44 -6.44 1.47
N GLU A 50 4.75 -6.25 1.32
CA GLU A 50 5.66 -6.05 2.46
C GLU A 50 5.30 -4.79 3.25
N HIS A 51 4.96 -3.69 2.57
CA HIS A 51 4.52 -2.45 3.20
C HIS A 51 3.21 -2.63 3.99
N ALA A 52 2.22 -3.33 3.39
CA ALA A 52 0.98 -3.68 4.06
C ALA A 52 1.22 -4.48 5.35
N MET A 53 2.13 -5.45 5.33
CA MET A 53 2.45 -6.25 6.52
C MET A 53 3.17 -5.42 7.59
N ARG A 54 4.11 -4.54 7.20
CA ARG A 54 4.78 -3.62 8.15
C ARG A 54 3.79 -2.71 8.86
N GLY A 55 2.90 -2.04 8.10
CA GLY A 55 1.89 -1.16 8.71
C GLY A 55 0.90 -1.90 9.62
N LEU A 56 0.59 -3.18 9.33
CA LEU A 56 -0.24 -4.00 10.22
C LEU A 56 0.48 -4.31 11.54
N LEU A 57 1.78 -4.67 11.48
CA LEU A 57 2.57 -4.92 12.68
C LEU A 57 2.71 -3.66 13.55
N GLU A 58 2.87 -2.50 12.92
CA GLU A 58 2.89 -1.21 13.63
C GLU A 58 1.56 -0.91 14.29
N LEU A 59 0.43 -1.10 13.59
CA LEU A 59 -0.91 -0.91 14.15
C LEU A 59 -1.12 -1.78 15.40
N ILE A 60 -0.74 -3.06 15.33
CA ILE A 60 -0.91 -4.00 16.45
C ILE A 60 0.04 -3.66 17.61
N ARG A 61 1.27 -3.25 17.35
CA ARG A 61 2.24 -2.87 18.40
C ARG A 61 1.81 -1.62 19.17
N ASN A 62 1.11 -0.70 18.51
CA ASN A 62 0.65 0.55 19.11
C ASN A 62 -0.72 0.40 19.82
N GLU A 63 -1.28 -0.81 19.93
CA GLU A 63 -2.45 -1.12 20.76
C GLU A 63 -2.09 -1.50 22.21
N ALA A 64 -0.79 -1.53 22.56
CA ALA A 64 -0.28 -1.90 23.89
C ALA A 64 -0.15 -0.73 24.86
#